data_AF-M0D0E8-F1
#
_entry.id   AF-M0D0E8-F1
#
_cell.length_a   1.000
_cell.length_b   1.000
_cell.length_c   1.000
_cell.angle_alpha   90.00
_cell.angle_beta   90.00
_cell.angle_gamma   90.00
#
_symmetry.space_group_name_H-M   'P 1'
#
loop_
_entity.id
_entity.type
_entity.pdbx_description
1 polymer ?
#
loop_
_entity_poly.entity_id
_entity_poly.type
_entity_poly.pdbx_seq_one_letter_code
_entity_poly.pdbx_strand_id
1 'polypeptide(L)'
;MARLDIRWFTTGDFSVHYIEEREDGELWECRWDQHPNTHNTRLHFHKPPSATEITDLELLSIHPLKVYSTVLTAIEQRIEALWSSE
;
A
#
# COMPACT_ATOMS: atom_id res chain seq x y z
N MET A 1 -7.72 14.91 2.77
CA MET A 1 -6.42 14.95 2.07
C MET A 1 -6.00 13.53 1.73
N ALA A 2 -5.31 13.31 0.61
CA ALA A 2 -4.67 12.02 0.32
C ALA A 2 -3.16 12.20 0.09
N ARG A 3 -2.37 11.20 0.48
CA ARG A 3 -0.90 11.19 0.34
C ARG A 3 -0.42 9.81 -0.04
N LEU A 4 0.58 9.75 -0.92
CA LEU A 4 1.28 8.55 -1.29
C LEU A 4 2.78 8.73 -1.03
N ASP A 5 3.30 8.01 -0.05
CA ASP A 5 4.73 7.96 0.25
C ASP A 5 5.36 6.75 -0.43
N ILE A 6 6.52 6.95 -1.06
CA ILE A 6 7.26 5.89 -1.74
C ILE A 6 8.71 5.96 -1.28
N ARG A 7 9.26 4.82 -0.84
CA ARG A 7 10.67 4.67 -0.46
C ARG A 7 11.25 3.43 -1.12
N TRP A 8 12.44 3.58 -1.70
CA TRP A 8 13.26 2.50 -2.23
C TRP A 8 14.58 2.42 -1.47
N PHE A 9 15.04 1.20 -1.25
CA PHE A 9 16.32 0.93 -0.62
C PHE A 9 17.29 0.31 -1.64
N THR A 10 18.59 0.53 -1.45
CA THR A 10 19.64 -0.06 -2.30
C THR A 10 19.71 -1.58 -2.20
N THR A 11 19.08 -2.18 -1.19
CA THR A 11 18.91 -3.63 -1.01
C THR A 11 17.85 -4.24 -1.92
N GLY A 12 17.11 -3.41 -2.68
CA GLY A 12 15.95 -3.83 -3.47
C GLY A 12 14.66 -3.95 -2.65
N ASP A 13 14.69 -3.57 -1.38
CA ASP A 13 13.52 -3.42 -0.52
C ASP A 13 12.76 -2.12 -0.85
N PHE A 14 11.50 -2.04 -0.44
CA PHE A 14 10.68 -0.85 -0.61
C PHE A 14 9.58 -0.73 0.45
N SER A 15 9.04 0.48 0.57
CA SER A 15 7.79 0.74 1.27
C SER A 15 6.98 1.74 0.46
N VAL A 16 5.70 1.42 0.25
CA VAL A 16 4.73 2.32 -0.37
C VAL A 16 3.54 2.46 0.57
N HIS A 17 3.24 3.67 1.01
CA HIS A 17 2.22 3.95 2.03
C HIS A 17 1.23 4.96 1.48
N TYR A 18 -0.03 4.54 1.36
CA TYR A 18 -1.12 5.40 0.95
C TYR A 18 -1.99 5.74 2.16
N ILE A 19 -2.31 7.03 2.32
CA ILE A 19 -3.00 7.60 3.48
C ILE A 19 -4.08 8.56 3.01
N GLU A 20 -5.27 8.41 3.57
CA GLU A 20 -6.40 9.32 3.44
C GLU A 20 -6.74 9.89 4.83
N GLU A 21 -6.85 11.21 4.93
CA GLU A 21 -7.40 11.90 6.10
C GLU A 21 -8.72 12.55 5.68
N ARG A 22 -9.83 12.08 6.25
CA ARG A 22 -11.19 12.54 5.96
C ARG A 22 -11.54 13.77 6.80
N GLU A 23 -12.57 14.52 6.39
CA GLU A 23 -12.98 15.75 7.07
C GLU A 23 -13.46 15.53 8.51
N ASP A 24 -13.95 14.33 8.82
CA ASP A 24 -14.36 13.90 10.17
C ASP A 24 -13.18 13.42 11.04
N GLY A 25 -11.96 13.46 10.52
CA GLY A 25 -10.75 12.99 11.20
C GLY A 25 -10.53 11.48 11.10
N GLU A 26 -11.33 10.75 10.32
CA GLU A 26 -11.07 9.33 10.06
C GLU A 26 -9.80 9.17 9.21
N LEU A 27 -8.89 8.33 9.71
CA LEU A 27 -7.68 7.93 9.02
C LEU A 27 -7.92 6.59 8.31
N TRP A 28 -7.62 6.56 7.02
CA TRP A 28 -7.61 5.32 6.23
C TRP A 28 -6.22 5.17 5.61
N GLU A 29 -5.56 4.05 5.86
CA GLU A 29 -4.20 3.81 5.38
C GLU A 29 -3.93 2.35 5.03
N CYS A 30 -3.07 2.14 4.04
CA CYS A 30 -2.57 0.83 3.66
C CYS A 30 -1.13 0.90 3.14
N ARG A 31 -0.40 -0.22 3.18
CA ARG A 31 1.02 -0.26 2.80
C ARG A 31 1.40 -1.50 2.02
N TRP A 32 2.26 -1.33 1.02
CA TRP A 32 2.95 -2.40 0.32
C TRP A 32 4.42 -2.35 0.68
N ASP A 33 4.88 -3.35 1.40
CA ASP A 33 6.22 -3.37 1.97
C ASP A 33 6.97 -4.60 1.53
N GLN A 34 8.24 -4.41 1.20
CA GLN A 34 9.20 -5.48 1.04
C GLN A 34 10.38 -5.19 1.97
N HIS A 35 10.53 -5.96 3.05
CA HIS A 35 11.66 -5.87 3.95
C HIS A 35 11.86 -7.18 4.74
N PRO A 36 13.06 -7.44 5.27
CA PRO A 36 13.26 -8.57 6.19
C PRO A 36 12.35 -8.46 7.42
N ASN A 37 11.70 -9.56 7.81
CA ASN A 37 11.06 -9.66 9.13
C ASN A 37 11.05 -11.11 9.63
N THR A 38 10.63 -11.28 10.88
CA THR A 38 10.67 -12.55 11.62
C THR A 38 9.35 -13.33 11.62
N HIS A 39 8.29 -12.82 10.97
CA HIS A 39 6.92 -13.29 11.21
C HIS A 39 6.06 -13.52 9.95
N ASN A 40 6.46 -13.10 8.74
CA ASN A 40 5.71 -13.31 7.49
C ASN A 40 6.64 -13.35 6.23
N THR A 41 6.06 -13.39 5.02
CA THR A 41 6.86 -13.29 3.80
C THR A 41 7.46 -11.89 3.62
N ARG A 42 8.73 -11.83 3.17
CA ARG A 42 9.47 -10.56 2.96
C ARG A 42 8.67 -9.47 2.25
N LEU A 43 7.81 -9.84 1.30
CA LEU A 43 6.85 -8.98 0.61
C LEU A 43 5.45 -9.17 1.22
N HIS A 44 4.84 -8.10 1.71
CA HIS A 44 3.54 -8.16 2.39
C HIS A 44 2.74 -6.87 2.22
N PHE A 45 1.43 -6.98 2.46
CA PHE A 45 0.48 -5.89 2.40
C PHE A 45 -0.11 -5.63 3.79
N HIS A 46 0.01 -4.40 4.28
CA HIS A 46 -0.69 -3.89 5.45
C HIS A 46 -2.07 -3.40 5.02
N LYS A 47 -3.11 -4.09 5.50
CA LYS A 47 -4.49 -3.84 5.07
C LYS A 47 -5.07 -2.57 5.69
N PRO A 48 -5.92 -1.85 4.94
CA PRO A 48 -6.72 -0.78 5.48
C PRO A 48 -7.80 -1.28 6.46
N PRO A 49 -8.37 -0.39 7.29
CA PRO A 49 -8.13 1.05 7.33
C PRO A 49 -6.93 1.49 8.17
N SER A 50 -6.37 0.62 9.01
CA SER A 50 -5.36 0.99 10.01
C SER A 50 -3.94 0.51 9.72
N ALA A 51 -3.70 -0.15 8.58
CA ALA A 51 -2.42 -0.78 8.24
C ALA A 51 -1.86 -1.75 9.33
N THR A 52 -2.71 -2.26 10.22
CA THR A 52 -2.29 -3.15 11.33
C THR A 52 -2.37 -4.63 10.98
N GLU A 53 -3.39 -5.02 10.22
CA GLU A 53 -3.52 -6.40 9.72
C GLU A 53 -2.57 -6.60 8.54
N ILE A 54 -1.81 -7.69 8.54
CA ILE A 54 -0.81 -7.97 7.51
C ILE A 54 -1.19 -9.26 6.77
N THR A 55 -1.02 -9.27 5.46
CA THR A 55 -1.11 -10.48 4.63
C THR A 55 0.10 -10.58 3.72
N ASP A 56 0.50 -11.82 3.43
CA ASP A 56 1.51 -12.09 2.42
C ASP A 56 1.04 -11.58 1.06
N LEU A 57 1.97 -11.07 0.27
CA LEU A 57 1.71 -10.51 -1.04
C LEU A 57 2.63 -11.16 -2.07
N GLU A 58 2.05 -11.60 -3.18
CA GLU A 58 2.78 -12.05 -4.35
C GLU A 58 2.67 -11.01 -5.46
N LEU A 59 3.82 -10.57 -5.99
CA LEU A 59 3.88 -9.71 -7.17
C LEU A 59 4.58 -10.46 -8.30
N LEU A 60 4.05 -10.31 -9.52
CA LEU A 60 4.65 -10.88 -10.74
C LEU A 60 6.06 -10.32 -11.02
N SER A 61 6.36 -9.13 -10.49
CA SER A 61 7.67 -8.50 -10.60
C SER A 61 7.84 -7.44 -9.51
N ILE A 62 9.06 -7.38 -8.95
CA ILE A 62 9.49 -6.34 -8.01
C ILE A 62 10.20 -5.17 -8.69
N HIS A 63 10.21 -5.12 -10.04
CA HIS A 63 10.74 -3.97 -10.76
C HIS A 63 9.91 -2.72 -10.39
N PRO A 64 10.52 -1.55 -10.11
CA PRO A 64 9.80 -0.39 -9.58
C PRO A 64 8.56 0.01 -10.38
N LEU A 65 8.65 0.04 -11.71
CA LEU A 65 7.50 0.35 -12.58
C LEU A 65 6.33 -0.64 -12.44
N LYS A 66 6.61 -1.90 -12.13
CA LYS A 66 5.56 -2.92 -11.91
C LYS A 66 4.94 -2.77 -10.54
N VAL A 67 5.75 -2.49 -9.50
CA VAL A 67 5.24 -2.15 -8.17
C VAL A 67 4.33 -0.93 -8.23
N TYR A 68 4.76 0.15 -8.89
CA TYR A 68 3.94 1.36 -9.04
C TYR A 68 2.63 1.09 -9.78
N SER A 69 2.68 0.33 -10.88
CA SER A 69 1.46 -0.04 -11.61
C SER A 69 0.48 -0.78 -10.70
N THR A 70 0.94 -1.76 -9.92
CA THR A 70 0.06 -2.50 -9.00
C THR A 70 -0.52 -1.60 -7.91
N VAL A 71 0.31 -0.77 -7.27
CA VAL A 71 -0.15 0.15 -6.22
C VAL A 71 -1.16 1.15 -6.76
N LEU A 72 -0.86 1.81 -7.88
CA LEU A 72 -1.71 2.85 -8.44
C LEU A 72 -3.05 2.28 -8.92
N THR A 73 -3.08 1.07 -9.49
CA THR A 73 -4.33 0.39 -9.81
C THR A 73 -5.17 0.08 -8.57
N ALA A 74 -4.56 -0.34 -7.46
CA ALA A 74 -5.30 -0.58 -6.22
C ALA A 74 -5.88 0.72 -5.61
N ILE A 75 -5.13 1.82 -5.69
CA ILE A 75 -5.59 3.15 -5.25
C ILE A 75 -6.73 3.65 -6.15
N GLU A 76 -6.60 3.49 -7.47
CA GLU A 76 -7.65 3.82 -8.44
C GLU A 76 -8.95 3.09 -8.10
N GLN A 77 -8.90 1.76 -7.91
CA GLN A 77 -10.06 0.96 -7.50
C GLN A 77 -10.69 1.43 -6.18
N ARG A 78 -9.86 1.81 -5.20
CA ARG A 78 -10.34 2.35 -3.92
C ARG A 78 -11.10 3.67 -4.13
N ILE A 79 -10.55 4.57 -4.93
CA ILE A 79 -11.15 5.87 -5.24
C ILE A 79 -12.47 5.66 -6.01
N GLU A 80 -12.48 4.81 -7.03
CA GLU A 80 -13.70 4.47 -7.78
C GLU A 80 -14.80 3.90 -6.88
N ALA A 81 -14.45 3.01 -5.95
CA ALA A 81 -15.40 2.44 -5.00
C ALA A 81 -16.01 3.49 -4.07
N LEU A 82 -15.25 4.52 -3.69
CA LEU A 82 -15.76 5.65 -2.89
C LEU A 82 -16.77 6.47 -3.68
N TRP A 83 -16.43 6.88 -4.90
CA TRP A 83 -17.33 7.65 -5.77
C TRP A 83 -18.57 6.88 -6.20
N SER A 84 -18.49 5.54 -6.26
CA SER A 84 -19.65 4.69 -6.58
C SER A 84 -20.55 4.42 -5.37
N SER A 85 -20.10 4.78 -4.17
CA SER A 85 -20.83 4.61 -2.91
C SER A 85 -21.49 5.89 -2.39
N GLU A 86 -21.26 7.01 -3.08
CA GLU A 86 -22.00 8.27 -2.93
C GLU A 86 -23.29 8.27 -3.78
#